data_AF-A0A7C3GA31-F1
#
_entry.id   AF-A0A7C3GA31-F1
#
_cell.length_a   1.000
_cell.length_b   1.000
_cell.length_c   1.000
_cell.angle_alpha   90.00
_cell.angle_beta   90.00
_cell.angle_gamma   90.00
#
_symmetry.space_group_name_H-M   'P 1'
#
loop_
_entity.id
_entity.type
_entity.pdbx_description
1 polymer ?
#
loop_
_entity_poly.entity_id
_entity_poly.type
_entity_poly.pdbx_seq_one_letter_code
_entity_poly.pdbx_strand_id
1 'polypeptide(L)'
;MSYQLRPRRRSALFVFALAALFMAACSARSLSGNNWPGISAADNTVYLAYGPAVAAIDIDAQRELWQYVPADPKGALLAPPTADNNIIYMGDYGASQGTFTPGVVASIYAVDGSDINGNSPREVWPPQQVAKDRFVGPILSANGALYAGTADNEVIALDASTGKAIWPSPFEAEHSIWGQPAYRDGVVFVTSLDRHIYALDADTGAVKWQQEL
;
A
#
# COMPACT_ATOMS: atom_id res chain seq x y z
N MET A 1 -47.07 42.26 -44.13
CA MET A 1 -45.86 41.41 -44.20
C MET A 1 -44.85 41.95 -43.20
N SER A 2 -44.71 41.31 -42.02
CA SER A 2 -43.51 41.39 -41.16
C SER A 2 -43.76 40.64 -39.84
N TYR A 3 -43.32 39.38 -39.80
CA TYR A 3 -43.20 38.57 -38.58
C TYR A 3 -41.98 39.06 -37.78
N GLN A 4 -42.16 39.50 -36.54
CA GLN A 4 -41.07 39.85 -35.61
C GLN A 4 -40.74 38.63 -34.75
N LEU A 5 -39.60 37.98 -35.05
CA LEU A 5 -39.05 36.86 -34.28
C LEU A 5 -38.42 37.38 -32.98
N ARG A 6 -38.98 36.99 -31.82
CA ARG A 6 -38.36 37.23 -30.51
C ARG A 6 -37.07 36.40 -30.37
N PRO A 7 -35.95 36.96 -29.87
CA PRO A 7 -34.70 36.23 -29.76
C PRO A 7 -34.74 35.19 -28.63
N ARG A 8 -34.16 34.02 -28.91
CA ARG A 8 -34.02 32.85 -28.03
C ARG A 8 -33.23 33.19 -26.75
N ARG A 9 -33.91 33.68 -25.71
CA ARG A 9 -33.34 33.77 -24.34
C ARG A 9 -33.15 32.40 -23.66
N ARG A 10 -33.74 31.32 -24.19
CA ARG A 10 -33.64 29.97 -23.62
C ARG A 10 -32.30 29.28 -23.89
N SER A 11 -31.57 29.69 -24.92
CA SER A 11 -30.29 29.05 -25.30
C SER A 11 -29.12 29.49 -24.41
N ALA A 12 -29.10 30.74 -23.96
CA ALA A 12 -28.03 31.26 -23.10
C ALA A 12 -28.06 30.65 -21.68
N LEU A 13 -29.25 30.45 -21.11
CA LEU A 13 -29.43 29.79 -19.81
C LEU A 13 -28.98 28.31 -19.85
N PHE A 14 -29.17 27.62 -20.98
CA PHE A 14 -28.74 26.24 -21.16
C PHE A 14 -27.21 26.11 -21.28
N VAL A 15 -26.57 27.05 -21.97
CA VAL A 15 -25.11 27.10 -22.10
C VAL A 15 -24.44 27.41 -20.77
N PHE A 16 -25.01 28.31 -19.96
CA PHE A 16 -24.50 28.60 -18.61
C PHE A 16 -24.70 27.42 -17.64
N ALA A 17 -25.82 26.69 -17.73
CA ALA A 17 -26.04 25.48 -16.94
C ALA A 17 -25.08 24.34 -17.31
N LEU A 18 -24.75 24.18 -18.61
CA LEU A 18 -23.74 23.21 -19.06
C LEU A 18 -22.32 23.60 -18.60
N ALA A 19 -21.98 24.89 -18.61
CA ALA A 19 -20.66 25.36 -18.16
C ALA A 19 -20.46 25.19 -16.63
N ALA A 20 -21.51 25.34 -15.83
CA ALA A 20 -21.47 25.08 -14.39
C ALA A 20 -21.26 23.58 -14.07
N LEU A 21 -21.74 22.68 -14.92
CA LEU A 21 -21.49 21.24 -14.83
C LEU A 21 -20.02 20.86 -15.13
N PHE A 22 -19.29 21.68 -15.89
CA PHE A 22 -17.86 21.46 -16.17
C PHE A 22 -16.92 22.02 -15.11
N MET A 23 -17.37 22.94 -14.24
CA MET A 23 -16.55 23.52 -13.16
C MET A 23 -16.61 22.76 -11.83
N ALA A 24 -17.38 21.67 -11.74
CA ALA A 24 -17.49 20.84 -10.54
C ALA A 24 -16.74 19.50 -10.64
N ALA A 25 -15.70 19.42 -11.47
CA ALA A 25 -14.83 18.25 -11.58
C ALA A 25 -13.51 18.44 -10.82
N CYS A 26 -13.60 18.92 -9.58
CA CYS A 26 -12.65 18.55 -8.54
C CYS A 26 -13.46 17.85 -7.47
N SER A 27 -14.03 16.70 -7.81
CA SER A 27 -14.42 15.76 -6.77
C SER A 27 -13.11 15.34 -6.12
N ALA A 28 -12.74 15.99 -5.02
CA ALA A 28 -11.97 15.32 -3.99
C ALA A 28 -12.69 13.98 -3.80
N ARG A 29 -12.05 12.89 -4.25
CA ARG A 29 -12.64 11.55 -4.14
C ARG A 29 -12.98 11.39 -2.67
N SER A 30 -14.28 11.37 -2.36
CA SER A 30 -14.74 11.13 -1.01
C SER A 30 -14.14 9.81 -0.56
N LEU A 31 -13.23 9.88 0.41
CA LEU A 31 -12.70 8.71 1.10
C LEU A 31 -13.90 8.01 1.74
N SER A 32 -14.23 6.79 1.32
CA SER A 32 -15.31 6.04 1.96
C SER A 32 -14.87 5.66 3.38
N GLY A 33 -15.67 6.03 4.38
CA GLY A 33 -15.36 5.91 5.81
C GLY A 33 -15.37 4.49 6.40
N ASN A 34 -15.01 3.48 5.62
CA ASN A 34 -14.95 2.07 6.04
C ASN A 34 -13.53 1.50 5.88
N ASN A 35 -12.49 2.24 6.25
CA ASN A 35 -11.11 1.76 6.16
C ASN A 35 -10.37 1.79 7.51
N TRP A 36 -9.37 0.93 7.63
CA TRP A 36 -8.34 0.99 8.66
C TRP A 36 -7.09 1.56 7.96
N PRO A 37 -6.95 2.89 7.85
CA PRO A 37 -5.85 3.46 7.09
C PRO A 37 -4.52 3.27 7.83
N GLY A 38 -3.51 2.82 7.10
CA GLY A 38 -2.14 2.74 7.58
C GLY A 38 -1.47 4.11 7.49
N ILE A 39 -0.64 4.46 8.47
CA ILE A 39 0.10 5.72 8.48
C ILE A 39 1.55 5.49 8.90
N SER A 40 2.47 6.16 8.23
CA SER A 40 3.87 6.28 8.63
C SER A 40 4.38 7.67 8.32
N ALA A 41 5.55 8.02 8.88
CA ALA A 41 6.20 9.28 8.61
C ALA A 41 7.70 9.04 8.39
N ALA A 42 8.26 9.77 7.43
CA ALA A 42 9.70 9.89 7.25
C ALA A 42 10.02 11.32 6.81
N ASP A 43 11.08 11.89 7.39
CA ASP A 43 11.47 13.28 7.19
C ASP A 43 10.27 14.24 7.39
N ASN A 44 10.00 15.11 6.41
CA ASN A 44 8.87 16.05 6.42
C ASN A 44 7.60 15.51 5.75
N THR A 45 7.49 14.19 5.58
CA THR A 45 6.41 13.55 4.82
C THR A 45 5.66 12.52 5.67
N VAL A 46 4.34 12.56 5.60
CA VAL A 46 3.46 11.50 6.09
C VAL A 46 2.95 10.68 4.91
N TYR A 47 3.03 9.36 5.02
CA TYR A 47 2.47 8.41 4.05
C TYR A 47 1.19 7.80 4.61
N LEU A 48 0.14 7.80 3.80
CA LEU A 48 -1.18 7.29 4.16
C LEU A 48 -1.58 6.19 3.19
N ALA A 49 -1.81 4.98 3.71
CA ALA A 49 -2.47 3.91 2.98
C ALA A 49 -3.98 4.00 3.20
N TYR A 50 -4.75 4.08 2.13
CA TYR A 50 -6.20 4.15 2.19
C TYR A 50 -6.86 3.54 0.94
N GLY A 51 -7.78 2.59 1.14
CA GLY A 51 -8.51 1.97 0.03
C GLY A 51 -7.53 1.37 -0.98
N PRO A 52 -7.56 1.72 -2.27
CA PRO A 52 -6.61 1.21 -3.27
C PRO A 52 -5.33 2.04 -3.39
N ALA A 53 -5.08 3.01 -2.51
CA ALA A 53 -4.07 4.03 -2.73
C ALA A 53 -3.09 4.20 -1.56
N VAL A 54 -1.90 4.73 -1.87
CA VAL A 54 -1.02 5.38 -0.91
C VAL A 54 -0.80 6.83 -1.35
N ALA A 55 -0.90 7.78 -0.43
CA ALA A 55 -0.55 9.18 -0.68
C ALA A 55 0.58 9.65 0.23
N ALA A 56 1.36 10.60 -0.26
CA ALA A 56 2.34 11.34 0.51
C ALA A 56 1.83 12.76 0.77
N ILE A 57 1.95 13.23 2.00
CA ILE A 57 1.55 14.56 2.44
C ILE A 57 2.75 15.25 3.05
N ASP A 58 3.04 16.46 2.57
CA ASP A 58 4.00 17.36 3.21
C ASP A 58 3.40 17.92 4.50
N ILE A 59 4.09 17.72 5.62
CA ILE A 59 3.59 18.07 6.96
C ILE A 59 3.47 19.58 7.12
N ASP A 60 4.47 20.33 6.67
CA ASP A 60 4.54 21.77 6.85
C ASP A 60 3.61 22.52 5.90
N ALA A 61 3.61 22.12 4.62
CA ALA A 61 2.79 22.71 3.57
C ALA A 61 1.34 22.21 3.59
N GLN A 62 1.04 21.16 4.36
CA GLN A 62 -0.29 20.56 4.51
C GLN A 62 -0.96 20.24 3.18
N ARG A 63 -0.18 19.71 2.23
CA ARG A 63 -0.67 19.36 0.89
C ARG A 63 -0.18 17.99 0.46
N GLU A 64 -0.99 17.33 -0.33
CA GLU A 64 -0.60 16.10 -1.01
C GLU A 64 0.56 16.40 -1.99
N LEU A 65 1.62 15.60 -1.89
CA LEU A 65 2.75 15.61 -2.82
C LEU A 65 2.45 14.73 -4.02
N TRP A 66 1.89 13.55 -3.78
CA TRP A 66 1.54 12.56 -4.80
C TRP A 66 0.59 11.50 -4.24
N GLN A 67 -0.05 10.77 -5.15
CA GLN A 67 -0.85 9.59 -4.87
C GLN A 67 -0.44 8.46 -5.82
N TYR A 68 -0.19 7.28 -5.26
CA TYR A 68 -0.01 6.04 -6.00
C TYR A 68 -1.26 5.17 -5.89
N VAL A 69 -1.68 4.63 -7.02
CA VAL A 69 -2.74 3.61 -7.12
C VAL A 69 -2.21 2.51 -8.04
N PRO A 70 -2.14 1.25 -7.61
CA PRO A 70 -1.78 0.15 -8.50
C PRO A 70 -2.67 0.14 -9.74
N ALA A 71 -2.10 -0.15 -10.91
CA ALA A 71 -2.87 -0.24 -12.15
C ALA A 71 -3.93 -1.35 -12.11
N ASP A 72 -3.64 -2.44 -11.39
CA ASP A 72 -4.50 -3.60 -11.18
C ASP A 72 -4.47 -3.96 -9.68
N PRO A 73 -5.20 -3.20 -8.83
CA PRO A 73 -5.15 -3.38 -7.39
C PRO A 73 -5.77 -4.73 -7.02
N LYS A 74 -4.98 -5.57 -6.34
CA LYS A 74 -5.45 -6.89 -5.89
C LYS A 74 -6.22 -6.77 -4.59
N GLY A 75 -5.69 -6.01 -3.64
CA GLY A 75 -6.40 -5.70 -2.40
C GLY A 75 -6.44 -4.21 -2.10
N ALA A 76 -7.07 -3.89 -0.98
CA ALA A 76 -6.89 -2.58 -0.36
C ALA A 76 -5.48 -2.48 0.22
N LEU A 77 -4.85 -1.33 0.05
CA LEU A 77 -3.63 -0.91 0.75
C LEU A 77 -4.06 -0.31 2.09
N LEU A 78 -3.87 -1.08 3.16
CA LEU A 78 -4.27 -0.68 4.51
C LEU A 78 -3.12 -0.82 5.52
N ALA A 79 -2.15 -1.70 5.26
CA ALA A 79 -0.94 -1.77 6.06
C ALA A 79 -0.19 -0.42 6.05
N PRO A 80 0.38 0.03 7.18
CA PRO A 80 1.21 1.23 7.20
C PRO A 80 2.34 1.13 6.16
N PRO A 81 2.48 2.12 5.25
CA PRO A 81 3.61 2.15 4.31
C PRO A 81 4.93 2.23 5.06
N THR A 82 5.99 1.70 4.48
CA THR A 82 7.35 1.79 5.04
C THR A 82 8.21 2.61 4.10
N ALA A 83 8.78 3.70 4.61
CA ALA A 83 9.65 4.57 3.85
C ALA A 83 11.11 4.28 4.19
N ASP A 84 11.93 4.04 3.18
CA ASP A 84 13.38 3.87 3.31
C ASP A 84 14.09 4.44 2.07
N ASN A 85 14.97 5.42 2.26
CA ASN A 85 15.74 6.08 1.20
C ASN A 85 14.87 6.51 -0.01
N ASN A 86 13.77 7.20 0.25
CA ASN A 86 12.74 7.63 -0.74
C ASN A 86 11.93 6.50 -1.40
N ILE A 87 12.21 5.23 -1.11
CA ILE A 87 11.39 4.12 -1.58
C ILE A 87 10.29 3.85 -0.56
N ILE A 88 9.06 3.74 -1.04
CA ILE A 88 7.89 3.45 -0.23
C ILE A 88 7.46 2.02 -0.52
N TYR A 89 7.54 1.17 0.51
CA TYR A 89 7.12 -0.22 0.49
C TYR A 89 5.75 -0.37 1.13
N MET A 90 4.92 -1.25 0.59
CA MET A 90 3.58 -1.46 1.09
C MET A 90 3.03 -2.83 0.68
N GLY A 91 2.25 -3.44 1.56
CA GLY A 91 1.52 -4.67 1.31
C GLY A 91 0.02 -4.41 1.15
N ASP A 92 -0.65 -5.18 0.30
CA ASP A 92 -2.11 -5.14 0.17
C ASP A 92 -2.83 -6.22 0.99
N TYR A 93 -4.16 -6.15 1.00
CA TYR A 93 -5.03 -7.13 1.64
C TYR A 93 -5.37 -8.33 0.75
N GLY A 94 -4.72 -8.40 -0.42
CA GLY A 94 -4.95 -9.36 -1.48
C GLY A 94 -6.34 -9.34 -2.11
N ALA A 95 -6.45 -10.07 -3.22
CA ALA A 95 -7.70 -10.30 -3.93
C ALA A 95 -8.14 -11.75 -3.79
N SER A 96 -9.45 -11.97 -3.66
CA SER A 96 -10.04 -13.26 -4.00
C SER A 96 -9.69 -13.63 -5.44
N GLN A 97 -9.17 -14.84 -5.66
CA GLN A 97 -8.80 -15.33 -7.00
C GLN A 97 -10.00 -15.76 -7.86
N GLY A 98 -11.21 -15.35 -7.47
CA GLY A 98 -12.46 -15.63 -8.18
C GLY A 98 -13.29 -16.72 -7.51
N THR A 99 -14.50 -16.91 -8.01
CA THR A 99 -15.51 -17.80 -7.39
C THR A 99 -15.11 -19.28 -7.37
N PHE A 100 -14.19 -19.69 -8.24
CA PHE A 100 -13.78 -21.09 -8.40
C PHE A 100 -12.32 -21.37 -8.03
N THR A 101 -11.55 -20.33 -7.72
CA THR A 101 -10.16 -20.45 -7.27
C THR A 101 -10.11 -19.95 -5.82
N PRO A 102 -10.27 -20.83 -4.84
CA PRO A 102 -10.18 -20.43 -3.44
C PRO A 102 -8.75 -19.97 -3.14
N GLY A 103 -8.63 -18.85 -2.47
CA GLY A 103 -7.35 -18.26 -2.10
C GLY A 103 -7.38 -16.74 -2.23
N VAL A 104 -6.65 -16.10 -1.34
CA VAL A 104 -6.26 -14.69 -1.46
C VAL A 104 -4.83 -14.69 -2.00
N VAL A 105 -4.50 -13.74 -2.88
CA VAL A 105 -3.09 -13.48 -3.21
C VAL A 105 -2.84 -12.02 -2.89
N ALA A 106 -1.90 -11.78 -1.98
CA ALA A 106 -1.49 -10.46 -1.57
C ALA A 106 -0.13 -10.09 -2.17
N SER A 107 0.01 -8.80 -2.45
CA SER A 107 1.17 -8.25 -3.14
C SER A 107 1.94 -7.28 -2.27
N ILE A 108 3.27 -7.25 -2.46
CA ILE A 108 4.12 -6.15 -2.02
C ILE A 108 4.40 -5.25 -3.23
N TYR A 109 4.42 -3.94 -2.98
CA TYR A 109 4.75 -2.89 -3.93
C TYR A 109 5.95 -2.09 -3.41
N ALA A 110 6.74 -1.55 -4.33
CA ALA A 110 7.78 -0.57 -4.04
C ALA A 110 7.69 0.57 -5.04
N VAL A 111 7.55 1.81 -4.55
CA VAL A 111 7.49 3.01 -5.39
C VAL A 111 8.56 4.02 -5.03
N ASP A 112 9.10 4.71 -6.03
CA ASP A 112 10.07 5.78 -5.86
C ASP A 112 9.35 7.09 -5.51
N GLY A 113 9.27 7.41 -4.22
CA GLY A 113 8.59 8.59 -3.69
C GLY A 113 9.22 9.93 -4.09
N SER A 114 10.41 9.91 -4.71
CA SER A 114 11.06 11.11 -5.26
C SER A 114 10.69 11.36 -6.73
N ASP A 115 10.27 10.33 -7.47
CA ASP A 115 9.98 10.42 -8.90
C ASP A 115 8.48 10.66 -9.16
N ILE A 116 8.04 11.90 -8.93
CA ILE A 116 6.62 12.29 -8.94
C ILE A 116 6.06 12.63 -10.34
N ASN A 117 6.52 11.98 -11.41
CA ASN A 117 6.11 12.25 -12.80
C ASN A 117 4.57 12.30 -12.97
N GLY A 118 3.97 13.49 -12.90
CA GLY A 118 2.52 13.66 -13.00
C GLY A 118 1.73 13.27 -11.74
N ASN A 119 2.32 13.43 -10.55
CA ASN A 119 1.71 13.20 -9.22
C ASN A 119 1.47 11.72 -8.85
N SER A 120 2.02 10.76 -9.60
CA SER A 120 2.09 9.36 -9.17
C SER A 120 3.54 8.89 -9.25
N PRO A 121 4.08 8.28 -8.17
CA PRO A 121 5.41 7.72 -8.21
C PRO A 121 5.46 6.49 -9.14
N ARG A 122 6.63 6.23 -9.72
CA ARG A 122 6.88 5.00 -10.48
C ARG A 122 7.12 3.81 -9.55
N GLU A 123 6.80 2.62 -10.02
CA GLU A 123 7.21 1.38 -9.38
C GLU A 123 8.73 1.16 -9.58
N VAL A 124 9.43 0.80 -8.50
CA VAL A 124 10.85 0.43 -8.54
C VAL A 124 11.02 -0.93 -9.23
N TRP A 125 10.08 -1.84 -8.97
CA TRP A 125 9.99 -3.16 -9.58
C TRP A 125 8.51 -3.58 -9.70
N PRO A 126 8.16 -4.54 -10.58
CA PRO A 126 6.77 -4.99 -10.75
C PRO A 126 6.21 -5.60 -9.46
N PRO A 127 4.93 -5.39 -9.11
CA PRO A 127 4.33 -5.89 -7.86
C PRO A 127 4.56 -7.39 -7.67
N GLN A 128 4.95 -7.77 -6.47
CA GLN A 128 5.32 -9.14 -6.13
C GLN A 128 4.17 -9.83 -5.42
N GLN A 129 3.60 -10.85 -6.03
CA GLN A 129 2.50 -11.67 -5.48
C GLN A 129 3.09 -12.80 -4.64
N VAL A 130 3.17 -12.59 -3.32
CA VAL A 130 4.09 -13.36 -2.46
C VAL A 130 3.44 -13.95 -1.22
N ALA A 131 2.17 -13.65 -0.94
CA ALA A 131 1.47 -14.14 0.25
C ALA A 131 0.07 -14.67 -0.13
N LYS A 132 -0.44 -15.63 0.66
CA LYS A 132 -1.77 -16.23 0.42
C LYS A 132 -2.88 -15.58 1.26
N ASP A 133 -2.54 -14.59 2.07
CA ASP A 133 -3.47 -13.69 2.77
C ASP A 133 -2.82 -12.30 2.99
N ARG A 134 -3.58 -11.36 3.54
CA ARG A 134 -3.28 -9.94 3.71
C ARG A 134 -2.04 -9.64 4.56
N PHE A 135 -1.38 -8.54 4.21
CA PHE A 135 -0.44 -7.84 5.09
C PHE A 135 -1.21 -6.91 6.01
N VAL A 136 -1.05 -7.06 7.33
CA VAL A 136 -1.72 -6.22 8.34
C VAL A 136 -0.76 -5.19 8.92
N GLY A 137 0.43 -5.66 9.34
CA GLY A 137 1.48 -4.81 9.87
C GLY A 137 2.30 -4.13 8.77
N PRO A 138 3.13 -3.14 9.14
CA PRO A 138 4.11 -2.58 8.22
C PRO A 138 5.13 -3.63 7.79
N ILE A 139 5.73 -3.40 6.63
CA ILE A 139 6.92 -4.11 6.18
C ILE A 139 8.13 -3.56 6.96
N LEU A 140 9.14 -4.38 7.20
CA LEU A 140 10.43 -3.91 7.70
C LEU A 140 11.41 -3.82 6.53
N SER A 141 11.98 -2.65 6.27
CA SER A 141 13.18 -2.52 5.43
C SER A 141 14.42 -2.51 6.32
N ALA A 142 15.33 -3.46 6.14
CA ALA A 142 16.57 -3.53 6.90
C ALA A 142 17.66 -4.27 6.10
N ASN A 143 18.88 -3.71 6.09
CA ASN A 143 20.05 -4.34 5.48
C ASN A 143 19.85 -4.77 4.01
N GLY A 144 19.12 -3.97 3.23
CA GLY A 144 18.82 -4.28 1.81
C GLY A 144 17.74 -5.34 1.60
N ALA A 145 17.05 -5.77 2.65
CA ALA A 145 15.96 -6.74 2.60
C ALA A 145 14.66 -6.16 3.16
N LEU A 146 13.54 -6.71 2.69
CA LEU A 146 12.19 -6.47 3.17
C LEU A 146 11.71 -7.70 3.92
N TYR A 147 11.20 -7.53 5.13
CA TYR A 147 10.59 -8.59 5.92
C TYR A 147 9.14 -8.23 6.21
N ALA A 148 8.21 -9.15 5.93
CA ALA A 148 6.79 -8.89 6.11
C ALA A 148 6.08 -10.10 6.71
N GLY A 149 5.31 -9.86 7.78
CA GLY A 149 4.40 -10.84 8.36
C GLY A 149 3.02 -10.80 7.69
N THR A 150 2.37 -11.95 7.62
CA THR A 150 1.10 -12.10 6.93
C THR A 150 0.00 -12.67 7.83
N ALA A 151 -1.26 -12.57 7.37
CA ALA A 151 -2.39 -13.17 8.06
C ALA A 151 -2.47 -14.70 7.94
N ASP A 152 -1.78 -15.30 6.96
CA ASP A 152 -1.62 -16.75 6.76
C ASP A 152 -0.39 -17.34 7.48
N ASN A 153 0.02 -16.70 8.58
CA ASN A 153 1.06 -17.18 9.51
C ASN A 153 2.49 -17.17 8.93
N GLU A 154 2.70 -16.53 7.77
CA GLU A 154 3.99 -16.53 7.10
C GLU A 154 4.80 -15.27 7.43
N VAL A 155 6.13 -15.41 7.42
CA VAL A 155 7.07 -14.31 7.22
C VAL A 155 7.80 -14.54 5.92
N ILE A 156 7.78 -13.52 5.07
CA ILE A 156 8.50 -13.51 3.80
C ILE A 156 9.67 -12.54 3.86
N ALA A 157 10.72 -12.84 3.09
CA ALA A 157 11.88 -11.99 2.93
C ALA A 157 12.16 -11.74 1.45
N LEU A 158 12.21 -10.47 1.05
CA LEU A 158 12.48 -10.05 -0.33
C LEU A 158 13.71 -9.13 -0.38
N ASP A 159 14.46 -9.16 -1.47
CA ASP A 159 15.50 -8.18 -1.76
C ASP A 159 14.84 -6.83 -2.06
N ALA A 160 15.25 -5.78 -1.35
CA ALA A 160 14.59 -4.47 -1.41
C ALA A 160 14.76 -3.78 -2.78
N SER A 161 15.82 -4.13 -3.52
CA SER A 161 16.16 -3.53 -4.82
C SER A 161 15.49 -4.23 -6.00
N THR A 162 15.18 -5.52 -5.87
CA THR A 162 14.66 -6.35 -6.96
C THR A 162 13.27 -6.92 -6.71
N GLY A 163 12.80 -6.92 -5.45
CA GLY A 163 11.56 -7.56 -5.03
C GLY A 163 11.61 -9.09 -4.98
N LYS A 164 12.75 -9.71 -5.28
CA LYS A 164 12.86 -11.17 -5.36
C LYS A 164 13.01 -11.80 -3.98
N ALA A 165 12.46 -12.99 -3.79
CA ALA A 165 12.62 -13.74 -2.55
C ALA A 165 14.09 -14.00 -2.21
N ILE A 166 14.45 -13.76 -0.94
CA ILE A 166 15.76 -14.08 -0.35
C ILE A 166 15.72 -15.49 0.23
N TRP A 167 14.70 -15.79 1.02
CA TRP A 167 14.55 -17.11 1.64
C TRP A 167 14.09 -18.14 0.62
N PRO A 168 14.56 -19.39 0.71
CA PRO A 168 14.10 -20.47 -0.17
C PRO A 168 12.63 -20.82 0.08
N SER A 169 12.11 -20.53 1.27
CA SER A 169 10.71 -20.69 1.65
C SER A 169 10.36 -19.67 2.74
N PRO A 170 9.10 -19.23 2.85
CA PRO A 170 8.64 -18.42 3.98
C PRO A 170 8.86 -19.16 5.31
N PHE A 171 9.05 -18.40 6.39
CA PHE A 171 8.91 -18.95 7.74
C PHE A 171 7.42 -19.06 8.07
N GLU A 172 6.99 -20.16 8.69
CA GLU A 172 5.60 -20.40 9.10
C GLU A 172 5.50 -20.48 10.63
N ALA A 173 4.66 -19.62 11.22
CA ALA A 173 4.24 -19.69 12.61
C ALA A 173 2.93 -20.49 12.76
N GLU A 174 2.45 -20.68 13.99
CA GLU A 174 1.19 -21.40 14.23
C GLU A 174 -0.04 -20.50 14.14
N HIS A 175 0.15 -19.17 14.07
CA HIS A 175 -0.91 -18.19 13.86
C HIS A 175 -0.37 -16.93 13.15
N SER A 176 -1.29 -16.05 12.78
CA SER A 176 -1.01 -14.83 12.02
C SER A 176 0.03 -13.92 12.67
N ILE A 177 0.79 -13.24 11.81
CA ILE A 177 1.85 -12.31 12.18
C ILE A 177 1.44 -10.92 11.72
N TRP A 178 0.77 -10.18 12.62
CA TRP A 178 0.23 -8.85 12.31
C TRP A 178 1.15 -7.70 12.74
N GLY A 179 2.16 -7.98 13.56
CA GLY A 179 3.13 -6.98 14.01
C GLY A 179 4.17 -6.66 12.95
N GLN A 180 4.76 -5.46 13.03
CA GLN A 180 5.95 -5.15 12.25
C GLN A 180 7.11 -6.03 12.73
N PRO A 181 7.85 -6.70 11.84
CA PRO A 181 9.10 -7.34 12.21
C PRO A 181 10.11 -6.31 12.76
N ALA A 182 11.04 -6.76 13.60
CA ALA A 182 12.20 -5.97 14.03
C ALA A 182 13.50 -6.63 13.54
N TYR A 183 14.56 -5.86 13.31
CA TYR A 183 15.85 -6.39 12.87
C TYR A 183 16.97 -5.95 13.80
N ARG A 184 17.87 -6.88 14.13
CA ARG A 184 19.15 -6.56 14.77
C ARG A 184 20.21 -7.62 14.47
N ASP A 185 21.40 -7.18 14.06
CA ASP A 185 22.61 -8.00 13.95
C ASP A 185 22.39 -9.32 13.19
N GLY A 186 21.73 -9.27 12.03
CA GLY A 186 21.43 -10.45 11.20
C GLY A 186 20.28 -11.32 11.72
N VAL A 187 19.46 -10.82 12.64
CA VAL A 187 18.30 -11.52 13.19
C VAL A 187 17.04 -10.69 13.00
N VAL A 188 15.99 -11.33 12.51
CA VAL A 188 14.64 -10.78 12.38
C VAL A 188 13.79 -11.32 13.51
N PHE A 189 13.13 -10.44 14.26
CA PHE A 189 12.23 -10.79 15.34
C PHE A 189 10.79 -10.54 14.92
N VAL A 190 9.93 -11.52 15.13
CA VAL A 190 8.49 -11.41 14.84
C VAL A 190 7.67 -11.90 16.01
N THR A 191 6.50 -11.30 16.21
CA THR A 191 5.50 -11.73 17.20
C THR A 191 4.30 -12.29 16.48
N SER A 192 3.86 -13.47 16.90
CA SER A 192 2.72 -14.17 16.35
C SER A 192 1.56 -14.18 17.36
N LEU A 193 0.34 -14.28 16.83
CA LEU A 193 -0.86 -14.47 17.64
C LEU A 193 -0.94 -15.87 18.31
N ASP A 194 -0.01 -16.78 18.01
CA ASP A 194 0.15 -18.06 18.71
C ASP A 194 0.79 -17.92 20.11
N ARG A 195 1.00 -16.68 20.56
CA ARG A 195 1.63 -16.31 21.83
C ARG A 195 3.14 -16.51 21.85
N HIS A 196 3.81 -16.50 20.70
CA HIS A 196 5.27 -16.56 20.63
C HIS A 196 5.90 -15.30 20.03
N ILE A 197 7.14 -15.06 20.45
CA ILE A 197 8.14 -14.31 19.70
C ILE A 197 9.11 -15.31 19.06
N TYR A 198 9.44 -15.08 17.80
CA TYR A 198 10.42 -15.86 17.04
C TYR A 198 11.61 -14.98 16.66
N ALA A 199 12.81 -15.54 16.76
CA ALA A 199 14.02 -14.97 16.21
C ALA A 199 14.48 -15.80 15.02
N LEU A 200 14.47 -15.18 13.85
CA LEU A 200 14.76 -15.78 12.56
C LEU A 200 16.10 -15.28 12.06
N ASP A 201 16.89 -16.17 11.49
CA ASP A 201 18.08 -15.80 10.74
C ASP A 201 17.68 -14.96 9.52
N ALA A 202 18.28 -13.78 9.38
CA ALA A 202 17.85 -12.79 8.38
C ALA A 202 18.07 -13.25 6.93
N ASP A 203 19.06 -14.11 6.69
CA ASP A 203 19.46 -14.56 5.36
C ASP A 203 18.72 -15.84 4.94
N THR A 204 18.30 -16.66 5.91
CA THR A 204 17.76 -18.01 5.64
C THR A 204 16.33 -18.23 6.12
N GLY A 205 15.83 -17.41 7.04
CA GLY A 205 14.53 -17.60 7.70
C GLY A 205 14.52 -18.70 8.76
N ALA A 206 15.68 -19.31 9.04
CA ALA A 206 15.78 -20.38 10.02
C ALA A 206 15.53 -19.85 11.44
N VAL A 207 14.71 -20.55 12.22
CA VAL A 207 14.47 -20.21 13.62
C VAL A 207 15.76 -20.40 14.42
N LYS A 208 16.27 -19.30 14.99
CA LYS A 208 17.39 -19.30 15.94
C LYS A 208 16.92 -19.63 17.35
N TRP A 209 15.77 -19.07 17.74
CA TRP A 209 15.05 -19.39 18.97
C TRP A 209 13.59 -18.92 18.88
N GLN A 210 12.76 -19.44 19.78
CA GLN A 210 11.39 -18.97 20.01
C GLN A 210 11.10 -18.94 21.51
N GLN A 211 10.16 -18.09 21.93
CA GLN A 211 9.77 -17.94 23.33
C GLN A 211 8.27 -17.66 23.43
N GLU A 212 7.57 -18.40 24.29
CA GLU A 212 6.17 -18.14 24.64
C GLU A 212 6.06 -16.90 25.55
N LEU A 213 5.04 -16.07 25.32
CA LEU A 213 4.74 -14.81 26.01
C LEU A 213 3.68 -14.97 27.13
#